data_AF-J1J506-F1
#
_entry.id   AF-J1J506-F1
#
_cell.length_a   1.000
_cell.length_b   1.000
_cell.length_c   1.000
_cell.angle_alpha   90.00
_cell.angle_beta   90.00
_cell.angle_gamma   90.00
#
_symmetry.space_group_name_H-M   'P 1'
#
loop_
_entity.id
_entity.type
_entity.pdbx_description
1 polymer ?
#
loop_
_entity_poly.entity_id
_entity_poly.type
_entity_poly.pdbx_seq_one_letter_code
_entity_poly.pdbx_strand_id
1 'polypeptide(L)'
;MTTKRILLAIILLPITVVLIAFIIVNRQIVTLTLDPFRISSENFTYQAPFFIWLFIFFGFGVLLGSIINWFSYHKCKKALKESKAELEKLKMSIADMI
;
A
#
# COMPACT_ATOMS: atom_id res chain seq x y z
N MET A 1 25.81 0.62 2.24
CA MET A 1 24.42 1.14 2.44
C MET A 1 23.83 1.39 1.07
N THR A 2 22.90 0.54 0.65
CA THR A 2 22.40 0.47 -0.73
C THR A 2 21.72 1.77 -1.13
N THR A 3 22.07 2.35 -2.28
CA THR A 3 21.61 3.65 -2.81
C THR A 3 20.10 3.90 -2.67
N LYS A 4 19.30 2.83 -2.74
CA LYS A 4 17.84 2.83 -2.49
C LYS A 4 17.46 3.40 -1.12
N ARG A 5 18.20 3.09 -0.06
CA ARG A 5 17.95 3.59 1.30
C ARG A 5 18.24 5.09 1.41
N ILE A 6 19.29 5.55 0.73
CA ILE A 6 19.66 6.98 0.70
C ILE A 6 18.62 7.78 -0.07
N LEU A 7 18.21 7.31 -1.25
CA LEU A 7 17.14 7.93 -2.04
C LEU A 7 15.81 7.97 -1.26
N LEU A 8 15.45 6.87 -0.59
CA LEU A 8 14.28 6.84 0.29
C LEU A 8 14.38 7.87 1.41
N ALA A 9 15.53 7.99 2.08
CA ALA A 9 15.72 8.97 3.14
C ALA A 9 15.59 10.41 2.62
N ILE A 10 16.16 10.71 1.45
CA ILE A 10 16.08 12.02 0.80
C ILE A 10 14.64 12.39 0.44
N ILE A 11 13.81 11.42 0.05
CA ILE A 11 12.39 11.64 -0.26
C ILE A 11 11.56 11.73 1.02
N LEU A 12 11.82 10.86 2.00
CA LEU A 12 11.02 10.74 3.21
C LEU A 12 11.21 11.94 4.16
N LEU A 13 12.42 12.50 4.22
CA LEU A 13 12.75 13.64 5.07
C LEU A 13 11.90 14.90 4.75
N PRO A 14 11.86 15.43 3.51
CA PRO A 14 11.02 16.58 3.18
C PRO A 14 9.54 16.27 3.32
N ILE A 15 9.09 15.06 2.96
CA ILE A 15 7.71 14.63 3.20
C ILE A 15 7.36 14.74 4.70
N THR A 16 8.26 14.27 5.57
CA THR A 16 8.05 14.32 7.02
C THR A 16 7.96 15.76 7.53
N VAL A 17 8.82 16.66 7.05
CA VAL A 17 8.77 18.09 7.41
C VAL A 17 7.45 18.73 6.98
N VAL A 18 6.99 18.45 5.75
CA VAL A 18 5.70 18.95 5.24
C VAL A 18 4.55 18.42 6.09
N LEU A 19 4.55 17.13 6.45
CA LEU A 19 3.52 16.53 7.30
C LEU A 19 3.49 17.18 8.69
N ILE A 20 4.64 17.42 9.31
CA ILE A 20 4.72 18.09 10.62
C ILE A 20 4.16 19.51 10.52
N ALA A 21 4.59 20.29 9.53
CA ALA A 21 4.08 21.64 9.31
C ALA A 21 2.56 21.64 9.09
N PHE A 22 2.06 20.70 8.29
CA PHE A 22 0.64 20.50 8.04
C PHE A 22 -0.12 20.20 9.33
N ILE A 23 0.37 19.30 10.19
CA ILE A 23 -0.23 18.97 11.48
C ILE A 23 -0.28 20.20 12.38
N ILE A 24 0.80 20.98 12.45
CA ILE A 24 0.90 22.16 13.32
C ILE A 24 -0.16 23.19 12.96
N VAL A 25 -0.35 23.45 11.66
CA VAL A 25 -1.30 24.44 11.16
C VAL A 25 -2.73 23.91 11.22
N ASN A 26 -2.95 22.62 10.98
CA ASN A 26 -4.27 21.99 10.89
C ASN A 26 -4.65 21.19 12.14
N ARG A 27 -4.54 21.82 13.32
CA ARG A 27 -4.98 21.24 14.62
C ARG A 27 -6.47 21.39 14.88
N GLN A 28 -7.21 22.00 13.96
CA GLN A 28 -8.66 22.18 14.07
C GLN A 28 -9.39 20.84 14.25
N ILE A 29 -10.31 20.81 15.22
CA ILE A 29 -11.16 19.64 15.47
C ILE A 29 -12.22 19.60 14.38
N VAL A 30 -12.28 18.48 13.66
CA VAL A 30 -13.24 18.23 12.59
C VAL A 30 -14.07 17.01 12.96
N THR A 31 -15.38 17.18 12.84
CA THR A 31 -16.36 16.11 13.02
C THR A 31 -16.38 15.24 11.76
N LEU A 32 -16.09 13.94 11.93
CA LEU A 32 -16.29 12.93 10.91
C LEU A 32 -17.51 12.09 11.30
N THR A 33 -18.56 12.18 10.48
CA THR A 33 -19.73 11.32 10.58
C THR A 33 -19.66 10.29 9.45
N LEU A 34 -19.57 9.02 9.80
CA LEU A 34 -19.55 7.90 8.85
C LEU A 34 -20.94 7.27 8.80
N ASP A 35 -21.75 7.67 7.82
CA ASP A 35 -23.10 7.12 7.61
C ASP A 35 -23.18 6.34 6.28
N PRO A 36 -22.67 5.08 6.23
CA PRO A 36 -22.67 4.29 5.00
C PRO A 36 -24.05 3.74 4.62
N PHE A 37 -24.94 3.57 5.60
CA PHE A 37 -26.30 3.06 5.42
C PHE A 37 -27.15 3.66 6.54
N ARG A 38 -28.03 4.61 6.22
CA ARG A 38 -28.84 5.42 7.17
C ARG A 38 -29.88 4.60 7.93
N ILE A 39 -29.47 3.53 8.63
CA ILE A 39 -30.34 2.44 9.10
C ILE A 39 -30.94 2.77 10.47
N SER A 40 -30.25 3.53 11.31
CA SER A 40 -30.76 4.22 12.52
C SER A 40 -29.59 4.50 13.46
N SER A 41 -29.65 5.65 14.12
CA SER A 41 -28.81 6.13 15.24
C SER A 41 -27.52 6.89 14.95
N GLU A 42 -27.37 7.94 15.74
CA GLU A 42 -26.38 9.03 15.77
C GLU A 42 -24.96 8.60 16.15
N ASN A 43 -24.60 7.32 15.99
CA ASN A 43 -23.54 6.69 16.77
C ASN A 43 -22.17 6.57 16.07
N PHE A 44 -22.04 7.05 14.83
CA PHE A 44 -20.78 7.01 14.07
C PHE A 44 -20.20 8.40 13.79
N THR A 45 -20.37 9.31 14.75
CA THR A 45 -19.81 10.65 14.71
C THR A 45 -18.64 10.74 15.67
N TYR A 46 -17.46 11.04 15.12
CA TYR A 46 -16.24 11.20 15.90
C TYR A 46 -15.64 12.57 15.65
N GLN A 47 -15.08 13.17 16.70
CA GLN A 47 -14.40 14.45 16.61
C GLN A 47 -12.92 14.25 16.86
N ALA A 48 -12.11 14.66 15.90
CA ALA A 48 -10.65 14.59 16.00
C ALA A 48 -10.03 15.69 15.13
N PRO A 49 -8.77 16.09 15.40
CA PRO A 49 -8.04 16.97 14.50
C PRO A 49 -8.02 16.46 13.05
N PHE A 50 -8.16 17.35 12.08
CA PHE A 50 -8.25 17.02 10.64
C PHE A 50 -7.15 16.05 10.16
N PHE A 51 -5.91 16.24 10.62
CA PHE A 51 -4.79 15.41 10.20
C PHE A 51 -4.97 13.92 10.57
N ILE A 52 -5.68 13.61 11.67
CA ILE A 52 -5.93 12.23 12.10
C ILE A 52 -6.77 11.51 11.06
N TRP A 53 -7.87 12.13 10.62
CA TRP A 53 -8.72 11.57 9.57
C TRP A 53 -7.94 11.36 8.27
N LEU A 54 -7.16 12.36 7.86
CA LEU A 54 -6.33 12.27 6.66
C LEU A 54 -5.37 11.07 6.72
N PHE A 55 -4.65 10.87 7.82
CA PHE A 55 -3.72 9.74 7.96
C PHE A 55 -4.43 8.39 8.00
N ILE A 56 -5.60 8.30 8.62
CA ILE A 56 -6.39 7.06 8.64
C ILE A 56 -6.78 6.67 7.22
N PHE A 57 -7.41 7.57 6.45
CA PHE A 57 -7.83 7.28 5.08
C PHE A 57 -6.64 7.03 4.14
N PHE A 58 -5.56 7.79 4.29
CA PHE A 58 -4.32 7.57 3.55
C PHE A 58 -3.72 6.19 3.87
N GLY A 59 -3.65 5.83 5.15
CA GLY A 59 -3.19 4.53 5.63
C GLY A 59 -4.03 3.39 5.06
N PHE A 60 -5.36 3.53 5.05
CA PHE A 60 -6.25 2.57 4.39
C PHE A 60 -5.94 2.40 2.90
N GLY A 61 -5.70 3.49 2.17
CA GLY A 61 -5.31 3.44 0.76
C GLY A 61 -3.99 2.68 0.55
N VAL A 62 -2.98 2.94 1.37
CA VAL A 62 -1.69 2.23 1.33
C VAL A 62 -1.84 0.75 1.64
N LEU A 63 -2.66 0.40 2.65
CA LEU A 63 -2.94 -0.99 3.01
C LEU A 63 -3.65 -1.72 1.87
N LEU A 64 -4.71 -1.14 1.29
CA LEU A 64 -5.42 -1.71 0.16
C LEU A 64 -4.50 -1.89 -1.05
N GLY A 65 -3.70 -0.89 -1.39
CA GLY A 65 -2.71 -0.99 -2.47
C GLY A 65 -1.68 -2.10 -2.23
N SER A 66 -1.21 -2.23 -0.99
CA SER A 66 -0.27 -3.30 -0.60
C SER A 66 -0.90 -4.68 -0.70
N ILE A 67 -2.17 -4.83 -0.29
CA ILE A 67 -2.93 -6.08 -0.40
C ILE A 67 -3.10 -6.46 -1.88
N ILE A 68 -3.52 -5.54 -2.74
CA ILE A 68 -3.68 -5.77 -4.18
C ILE A 68 -2.35 -6.20 -4.81
N ASN A 69 -1.25 -5.53 -4.47
CA ASN A 69 0.07 -5.89 -4.95
C ASN A 69 0.49 -7.29 -4.46
N TRP A 70 0.20 -7.64 -3.20
CA TRP A 70 0.50 -8.97 -2.66
C TRP A 70 -0.24 -10.08 -3.40
N PHE A 71 -1.53 -9.91 -3.69
CA PHE A 71 -2.30 -10.86 -4.50
C PHE A 71 -1.72 -11.02 -5.91
N SER A 72 -1.23 -9.94 -6.51
CA SER A 72 -0.61 -9.95 -7.84
C SER A 72 0.73 -10.70 -7.85
N TYR A 73 1.57 -10.44 -6.85
CA TYR A 73 2.83 -11.16 -6.65
C TYR A 73 2.62 -12.67 -6.41
N HIS A 74 1.57 -13.05 -5.69
CA HIS A 74 1.30 -14.45 -5.38
C HIS A 74 0.90 -15.26 -6.62
N LYS A 75 0.10 -14.68 -7.53
CA LYS A 75 -0.26 -15.31 -8.81
C LYS A 75 0.96 -15.54 -9.71
N CYS A 76 1.87 -14.57 -9.78
CA CYS A 76 3.08 -14.66 -10.60
C CYS A 76 4.02 -15.81 -10.17
N LYS A 77 4.07 -16.15 -8.87
CA LYS A 77 4.94 -17.23 -8.38
C LYS A 77 4.53 -18.61 -8.89
N LYS A 78 3.23 -18.82 -9.17
CA LYS A 78 2.74 -20.08 -9.76
C LYS A 78 3.10 -20.19 -11.25
N ALA A 79 2.84 -19.12 -12.01
CA ALA A 79 3.17 -19.05 -13.43
C ALA A 79 4.69 -19.19 -13.69
N LEU A 80 5.54 -18.64 -12.81
CA LEU A 80 6.99 -18.76 -12.94
C LEU A 80 7.49 -20.21 -12.74
N LYS A 81 6.81 -21.01 -11.90
CA LYS A 81 7.16 -22.43 -11.72
C LYS A 81 6.78 -23.25 -12.94
N GLU A 82 5.61 -23.01 -13.50
CA GLU A 82 5.11 -23.70 -14.69
C GLU A 82 6.00 -23.40 -15.92
N SER A 83 6.31 -22.12 -16.16
CA SER A 83 7.20 -21.72 -17.25
C SER A 83 8.62 -22.29 -17.10
N LYS A 84 9.16 -22.38 -15.88
CA LYS A 84 10.46 -23.04 -15.65
C LYS A 84 10.42 -24.54 -15.95
N ALA A 85 9.34 -25.23 -15.61
CA ALA A 85 9.19 -26.66 -15.88
C ALA A 85 9.08 -26.96 -17.38
N GLU A 86 8.41 -26.10 -18.15
CA GLU A 86 8.33 -26.21 -19.61
C GLU A 86 9.69 -25.98 -20.28
N LEU A 87 10.46 -25.00 -19.83
CA LEU A 87 11.82 -24.74 -20.32
C LEU A 87 12.77 -25.92 -20.07
N GLU A 88 12.70 -26.55 -18.89
CA GLU A 88 13.50 -27.75 -18.60
C GLU A 88 13.11 -28.93 -19.50
N LYS A 89 11.81 -29.13 -19.76
CA LYS A 89 11.34 -30.16 -20.71
C LYS A 89 11.84 -29.90 -22.14
N LEU A 90 11.77 -28.66 -22.60
CA LEU A 90 12.29 -28.26 -23.93
C LEU A 90 13.81 -28.47 -24.04
N LYS A 91 14.56 -28.19 -22.99
CA LYS A 91 16.01 -28.46 -22.95
C LYS A 91 16.32 -29.96 -22.99
N MET A 92 15.56 -30.77 -22.26
CA MET A 92 15.72 -32.23 -22.28
C MET A 92 15.43 -32.81 -23.67
N SER A 93 14.38 -32.36 -24.35
CA SER A 93 14.07 -32.85 -25.71
C SER A 93 15.11 -32.45 -26.76
N ILE A 94 15.77 -31.30 -26.60
CA ILE A 94 16.87 -30.89 -27.49
C ILE A 94 18.11 -31.73 -27.20
N ALA A 95 18.42 -32.01 -25.93
CA ALA A 95 19.57 -32.81 -25.54
C ALA A 95 19.44 -34.29 -25.95
N ASP A 96 18.23 -34.83 -26.05
CA ASP A 96 17.95 -36.19 -26.53
C ASP A 96 17.97 -36.32 -28.06
N MET A 97 17.89 -35.19 -28.78
CA MET A 97 17.92 -35.13 -30.25
C MET A 97 19.32 -34.98 -30.84
N ILE A 98 20.34 -34.75 -29.98
CA ILE A 98 21.76 -34.63 -30.33
C ILE A 98 22.46 -35.95 -29.99
#